data_AF-A0A520K4E5-F1
#
_entry.id   AF-A0A520K4E5-F1
#
_cell.length_a   1.000
_cell.length_b   1.000
_cell.length_c   1.000
_cell.angle_alpha   90.00
_cell.angle_beta   90.00
_cell.angle_gamma   90.00
#
_symmetry.space_group_name_H-M   'P 1'
#
loop_
_entity.id
_entity.type
_entity.pdbx_description
1 polymer ?
#
loop_
_entity_poly.entity_id
_entity_poly.type
_entity_poly.pdbx_seq_one_letter_code
_entity_poly.pdbx_strand_id
1 'polypeptide(L)' 'MRYSITGDNLQLVTLELNPGEKVYGEAGTMVYMSANMSMEAKMRGGLLKAIGRKFAGETMFLTDFT' A
#
# COMPACT_ATOMS: atom_id res chain seq x y z
N MET A 1 10.70 10.77 -1.82
CA MET A 1 9.26 10.57 -1.54
C MET A 1 8.71 11.85 -0.95
N ARG A 2 7.60 12.35 -1.50
CA ARG A 2 6.82 13.47 -0.94
C ARG A 2 5.40 13.01 -0.65
N TYR A 3 4.73 13.67 0.29
CA TYR A 3 3.33 13.40 0.60
C TYR A 3 2.55 14.70 0.85
N SER A 4 1.24 14.65 0.58
CA SER A 4 0.29 15.69 0.96
C SER A 4 -1.01 15.05 1.43
N ILE A 5 -1.60 15.59 2.49
CA ILE A 5 -2.92 15.18 2.98
C ILE A 5 -3.92 16.26 2.57
N THR A 6 -5.01 15.86 1.93
CA THR A 6 -6.09 16.74 1.49
C THR A 6 -7.43 16.25 2.03
N GLY A 7 -8.40 17.15 2.11
CA GLY A 7 -9.72 16.88 2.69
C GLY A 7 -9.81 17.24 4.18
N ASP A 8 -11.03 17.19 4.69
CA ASP A 8 -11.36 17.51 6.09
C ASP A 8 -11.94 16.26 6.78
N ASN A 9 -13.24 15.98 6.56
CA ASN A 9 -13.89 14.78 7.11
C ASN A 9 -13.51 13.48 6.37
N LEU A 10 -13.18 13.56 5.08
CA LEU A 10 -12.74 12.43 4.26
C LEU A 10 -11.35 12.76 3.71
N GLN A 11 -10.33 12.32 4.44
CA GLN A 11 -8.95 12.65 4.12
C GLN A 11 -8.35 11.66 3.12
N LEU A 12 -7.53 12.18 2.21
CA LEU A 12 -6.72 11.39 1.29
C LEU A 12 -5.25 11.78 1.47
N VAL A 13 -4.39 10.77 1.54
CA VAL A 13 -2.94 10.95 1.41
C VAL A 13 -2.54 10.70 -0.04
N THR A 14 -1.98 11.72 -0.68
CA THR A 14 -1.35 11.60 -2.00
C THR A 14 0.16 11.47 -1.81
N LEU A 15 0.74 10.43 -2.42
CA LEU A 15 2.18 10.18 -2.40
C LEU A 15 2.76 10.44 -3.79
N GLU A 16 3.86 11.18 -3.84
CA GLU A 16 4.67 11.35 -5.04
C GLU A 16 5.98 10.56 -4.88
N LEU A 17 6.14 9.57 -5.75
CA LEU A 17 7.29 8.69 -5.78
C LEU A 17 8.23 9.09 -6.92
N ASN A 18 9.52 9.19 -6.61
CA ASN A 18 10.56 9.26 -7.65
C ASN A 18 10.83 7.86 -8.22
N PRO A 19 11.44 7.76 -9.42
CA PRO A 19 11.82 6.46 -9.99
C PRO A 19 12.61 5.59 -9.00
N GLY A 20 12.14 4.36 -8.79
CA GLY A 20 12.75 3.39 -7.88
C GLY A 20 12.29 3.50 -6.42
N GLU A 21 11.52 4.53 -6.05
CA GLU A 21 10.87 4.60 -4.74
C GLU A 21 9.66 3.67 -4.68
N LYS A 22 9.42 3.11 -3.50
CA LYS A 22 8.33 2.16 -3.28
C LYS A 22 7.62 2.47 -1.98
N VAL A 23 6.30 2.34 -2.01
CA VAL A 23 5.46 2.30 -0.81
C VAL A 23 4.67 0.99 -0.79
N TYR A 24 4.26 0.54 0.38
CA TYR A 24 3.36 -0.60 0.50
C TYR A 24 2.18 -0.24 1.39
N GLY A 25 1.03 -0.84 1.10
CA GLY A 25 -0.20 -0.63 1.85
C GLY A 25 -1.17 -1.78 1.64
N GLU A 26 -2.34 -1.67 2.24
CA GLU A 26 -3.43 -2.61 1.99
C GLU A 26 -4.08 -2.32 0.65
N ALA A 27 -4.34 -3.34 -0.16
CA ALA A 27 -4.94 -3.16 -1.49
C ALA A 27 -6.25 -2.36 -1.46
N GLY A 28 -7.04 -2.50 -0.39
CA GLY A 28 -8.35 -1.86 -0.24
C GLY A 28 -8.34 -0.37 0.11
N THR A 29 -7.17 0.22 0.40
CA THR A 29 -7.06 1.65 0.76
C THR A 29 -6.64 2.55 -0.41
N MET A 30 -6.28 1.96 -1.55
CA MET A 30 -5.89 2.73 -2.74
C MET A 30 -7.12 3.31 -3.45
N VAL A 31 -7.14 4.63 -3.65
CA VAL A 31 -8.24 5.34 -4.32
C VAL A 31 -7.95 5.57 -5.81
N TYR A 32 -6.75 6.05 -6.13
CA TYR A 32 -6.29 6.25 -7.50
C TYR A 32 -4.75 6.18 -7.58
N MET A 33 -4.23 5.96 -8.79
CA MET A 33 -2.80 6.00 -9.10
C MET A 33 -2.56 6.50 -10.53
N SER A 34 -1.39 7.09 -10.78
CA SER A 34 -0.96 7.52 -12.12
C SER A 34 -0.70 6.32 -13.03
N ALA A 35 -0.85 6.47 -14.34
CA ALA A 35 -0.72 5.37 -15.31
C ALA A 35 0.69 4.74 -15.39
N ASN A 36 1.71 5.46 -14.92
CA ASN A 36 3.09 4.98 -14.86
C ASN A 36 3.42 4.19 -13.57
N MET A 37 2.46 4.07 -12.65
CA MET A 37 2.60 3.31 -11.42
C MET A 37 2.30 1.82 -11.67
N SER A 38 3.03 0.97 -10.97
CA SER A 38 2.82 -0.48 -10.90
C SER A 38 2.30 -0.89 -9.52
N MET A 39 1.48 -1.95 -9.50
CA MET A 39 0.88 -2.49 -8.28
C MET A 39 1.11 -4.00 -8.22
N GLU A 40 1.68 -4.49 -7.12
CA GLU A 40 1.98 -5.92 -6.95
C GLU A 40 1.61 -6.42 -5.54
N ALA A 41 0.68 -7.37 -5.46
CA ALA A 41 0.29 -8.00 -4.19
C ALA A 41 1.33 -9.04 -3.76
N LYS A 42 1.90 -8.89 -2.56
CA LYS A 42 2.95 -9.75 -2.00
C LYS A 42 2.62 -10.25 -0.61
N MET A 43 2.92 -11.53 -0.37
CA MET A 43 2.99 -12.10 0.99
C MET A 43 4.34 -11.72 1.63
N ARG A 44 4.44 -10.50 2.17
CA ARG A 44 5.67 -10.03 2.82
C ARG A 44 6.00 -10.83 4.08
N GLY A 45 7.16 -11.50 4.11
CA GLY A 45 7.61 -12.24 5.29
C GLY A 45 7.30 -13.75 5.28
N GLY A 46 6.82 -14.28 4.15
CA GLY A 46 6.59 -15.72 3.96
C GLY A 46 5.26 -16.22 4.54
N LEU A 47 4.94 -17.49 4.27
CA LEU A 47 3.65 -18.11 4.60
C LEU A 47 3.34 -18.07 6.11
N LEU A 48 4.33 -18.33 6.96
CA LEU A 48 4.16 -18.32 8.42
C LEU A 48 3.75 -16.94 8.96
N LYS A 49 4.39 -15.85 8.49
CA LYS A 49 4.00 -14.49 8.89
C LYS A 49 2.66 -14.07 8.30
N ALA A 50 2.35 -14.49 7.07
CA ALA A 50 1.04 -14.23 6.46
C ALA A 50 -0.10 -14.91 7.25
N ILE A 51 0.11 -16.15 7.69
CA ILE A 51 -0.83 -16.87 8.55
C ILE A 51 -0.98 -16.19 9.92
N GLY A 52 0.14 -15.81 10.56
CA GLY A 52 0.11 -15.07 11.83
C GLY A 52 -0.69 -13.77 11.74
N ARG A 53 -0.52 -13.00 10.66
CA ARG A 53 -1.34 -11.81 10.40
C ARG A 53 -2.83 -12.12 10.25
N LYS A 54 -3.17 -13.18 9.50
CA LYS A 54 -4.56 -13.62 9.38
C LYS A 54 -5.19 -13.95 10.74
N PHE A 55 -4.46 -14.62 11.62
CA PHE A 55 -4.94 -14.94 12.97
C PHE A 55 -5.03 -13.72 13.88
N ALA A 56 -4.20 -12.71 13.66
CA ALA A 56 -4.30 -11.40 14.31
C ALA A 56 -5.43 -10.52 13.74
N GLY A 57 -6.16 -10.98 12.71
CA GLY A 57 -7.22 -10.23 12.04
C GLY A 57 -6.73 -9.27 10.94
N GLU A 58 -5.44 -9.31 10.61
CA GLU A 58 -4.82 -8.47 9.58
C GLU A 58 -4.84 -9.15 8.20
N THR A 59 -4.69 -8.34 7.15
CA THR A 59 -4.61 -8.83 5.77
C THR A 59 -3.33 -9.68 5.53
N MET A 60 -3.49 -10.81 4.84
CA MET A 60 -2.36 -11.72 4.50
C MET A 60 -1.39 -11.13 3.46
N PHE A 61 -1.89 -10.25 2.59
CA PHE A 61 -1.21 -9.67 1.44
C PHE A 61 -1.02 -8.16 1.57
N LEU A 62 0.20 -7.68 1.41
CA LEU A 62 0.48 -6.25 1.27
C LEU A 62 0.74 -5.95 -0.20
N THR A 63 0.27 -4.81 -0.65
CA THR A 63 0.45 -4.36 -2.03
C THR A 63 1.63 -3.40 -2.08
N ASP A 64 2.63 -3.72 -2.88
CA ASP A 64 3.71 -2.81 -3.23
C ASP A 64 3.25 -1.89 -4.39
N PHE A 65 3.53 -0.60 -4.28
CA PHE A 65 3.33 0.42 -5.31
C PHE A 65 4.68 1.03 -5.69
N THR A 66 5.00 1.08 -6.99
CA THR A 66 6.29 1.60 -7.52
C THR A 66 6.12 2.20 -8.90
#